data_AF-A0A3B4WT36-F1
#
_entry.id   AF-A0A3B4WT36-F1
#
_cell.length_a   1.000
_cell.length_b   1.000
_cell.length_c   1.000
_cell.angle_alpha   90.00
_cell.angle_beta   90.00
_cell.angle_gamma   90.00
#
_symmetry.space_group_name_H-M   'P 1'
#
loop_
_entity.id
_entity.type
_entity.pdbx_description
1 polymer ?
#
loop_
_entity_poly.entity_id
_entity_poly.type
_entity_poly.pdbx_seq_one_letter_code
_entity_poly.pdbx_strand_id
1 'polypeptide(L)' 'MDETRHAIVQASKLPMSIIIIGVGNADFAAMEFLDGDASVLRSNTGEEAVRDIVQFVPFRDFRNVS' A
#
# COMPACT_ATOMS: atom_id res chain seq x y z
N MET A 1 -6.63 9.82 3.66
CA MET A 1 -6.04 8.46 3.60
C MET A 1 -7.09 7.40 3.93
N ASP A 2 -8.14 7.74 4.68
CA ASP A 2 -9.20 6.82 5.05
C ASP A 2 -9.95 6.25 3.84
N GLU A 3 -10.19 7.08 2.81
CA GLU A 3 -10.85 6.65 1.56
C GLU A 3 -9.98 5.67 0.79
N THR A 4 -8.68 5.94 0.68
CA THR A 4 -7.70 5.05 0.03
C THR A 4 -7.65 3.70 0.75
N ARG A 5 -7.59 3.72 2.09
CA ARG A 5 -7.61 2.50 2.91
C ARG A 5 -8.89 1.71 2.70
N HIS A 6 -10.05 2.38 2.73
CA HIS A 6 -11.33 1.75 2.49
C HIS A 6 -11.39 1.09 1.09
N ALA A 7 -10.93 1.80 0.06
CA ALA A 7 -10.89 1.28 -1.31
C ALA A 7 -9.98 0.05 -1.44
N ILE A 8 -8.81 0.07 -0.81
CA ILE A 8 -7.89 -1.09 -0.80
C ILE A 8 -8.52 -2.28 -0.08
N VAL A 9 -9.17 -2.07 1.07
CA VAL A 9 -9.89 -3.14 1.79
C VAL A 9 -10.97 -3.75 0.91
N GLN A 10 -11.77 -2.95 0.20
CA GLN A 10 -12.76 -3.50 -0.74
C GLN A 10 -12.12 -4.21 -1.93
N ALA A 11 -11.03 -3.67 -2.49
CA ALA A 11 -10.30 -4.27 -3.59
C ALA A 11 -9.65 -5.63 -3.22
N SER A 12 -9.33 -5.85 -1.94
CA SER A 12 -8.77 -7.14 -1.47
C SER A 12 -9.67 -8.34 -1.75
N LYS A 13 -10.98 -8.12 -1.92
CA LYS A 13 -12.01 -9.12 -2.26
C LYS A 13 -12.05 -9.47 -3.75
N LEU A 14 -11.37 -8.69 -4.59
CA LEU A 14 -11.31 -8.87 -6.04
C LEU A 14 -9.99 -9.54 -6.43
N PRO A 15 -9.88 -10.18 -7.61
CA PRO A 15 -8.60 -10.69 -8.13
C PRO A 15 -7.72 -9.55 -8.67
N MET A 16 -7.21 -8.72 -7.76
CA MET A 16 -6.40 -7.53 -8.05
C MET A 16 -5.17 -7.46 -7.15
N SER A 17 -4.06 -6.96 -7.68
CA SER A 17 -2.87 -6.57 -6.92
C SER A 17 -2.48 -5.15 -7.31
N ILE A 18 -1.94 -4.38 -6.35
CA ILE A 18 -1.60 -2.97 -6.48
C ILE A 18 -0.13 -2.81 -6.14
N ILE A 19 0.62 -2.12 -7.00
CA ILE A 19 1.99 -1.72 -6.72
C ILE A 19 2.03 -0.19 -6.77
N ILE A 20 2.49 0.43 -5.69
CA ILE A 20 2.63 1.89 -5.58
C ILE A 20 4.11 2.23 -5.68
N ILE A 21 4.50 3.00 -6.70
CA ILE A 21 5.89 3.41 -6.91
C ILE A 21 6.07 4.87 -6.50
N GLY A 22 6.88 5.11 -5.46
CA GLY A 22 7.25 6.45 -5.01
C GLY A 22 8.44 6.99 -5.80
N VAL A 23 8.25 8.11 -6.52
CA VAL A 23 9.32 8.79 -7.27
C VAL A 23 9.71 10.12 -6.63
N GLY A 24 10.97 10.53 -6.80
CA GLY A 24 11.51 11.75 -6.20
C GLY A 24 11.95 11.59 -4.74
N ASN A 25 12.00 12.71 -4.02
CA ASN A 25 12.60 12.81 -2.68
C ASN A 25 11.60 13.15 -1.55
N ALA A 26 10.30 13.01 -1.78
CA ALA A 26 9.27 13.29 -0.76
C ALA A 26 9.37 12.33 0.44
N ASP A 27 8.72 12.65 1.56
CA ASP A 27 8.56 11.70 2.65
C ASP A 27 7.48 10.66 2.30
N PHE A 28 7.81 9.38 2.41
CA PHE A 28 6.94 8.26 2.07
C PHE A 28 6.44 7.47 3.27
N ALA A 29 6.64 7.95 4.50
CA ALA A 29 6.16 7.26 5.71
C ALA A 29 4.67 6.87 5.61
N ALA A 30 3.84 7.73 5.01
CA ALA A 30 2.42 7.45 4.79
C ALA A 30 2.14 6.22 3.89
N MET A 31 3.04 5.89 2.97
CA MET A 31 2.89 4.77 2.03
C MET A 31 3.27 3.44 2.66
N GLU A 32 4.18 3.43 3.63
CA GLU A 32 4.52 2.24 4.42
C GLU A 32 3.31 1.73 5.21
N PHE A 33 2.37 2.60 5.60
CA PHE A 33 1.12 2.16 6.24
C PHE A 33 0.14 1.46 5.29
N LEU A 34 0.32 1.61 3.98
CA LEU A 34 -0.49 0.92 2.97
C LEU A 34 0.14 -0.40 2.55
N ASP A 35 1.42 -0.61 2.84
CA ASP A 35 2.17 -1.81 2.55
C ASP A 35 1.72 -2.96 3.47
N GLY A 36 1.22 -4.05 2.88
CA GLY A 36 0.58 -5.11 3.68
C GLY A 36 1.55 -5.99 4.46
N ASP A 37 2.85 -5.84 4.24
CA ASP A 37 3.92 -6.49 5.01
C ASP A 37 4.03 -5.92 6.45
N ALA A 38 3.58 -4.68 6.69
CA ALA A 38 3.71 -4.03 8.00
C ALA A 38 2.61 -4.42 9.00
N SER A 39 1.35 -4.50 8.53
CA SER A 39 0.20 -4.90 9.35
C SER A 39 -1.05 -5.09 8.49
N VAL A 40 -2.04 -5.83 9.01
CA VAL A 40 -3.34 -6.00 8.33
C VAL A 40 -4.03 -4.64 8.18
N LEU A 41 -4.22 -4.21 6.95
CA LEU A 41 -4.87 -2.94 6.63
C LEU A 41 -6.33 -2.96 7.09
N ARG A 42 -6.72 -1.91 7.83
CA ARG A 42 -8.11 -1.69 8.27
C ARG A 42 -8.74 -0.52 7.53
N SER A 43 -10.03 -0.60 7.24
CA SER A 43 -10.83 0.52 6.77
C SER A 43 -11.22 1.45 7.91
N ASN A 44 -11.82 2.59 7.58
CA ASN A 44 -12.42 3.50 8.55
C ASN A 44 -13.62 2.90 9.32
N THR A 45 -14.23 1.82 8.83
CA THR A 45 -15.30 1.09 9.53
C THR A 45 -14.76 -0.03 10.41
N GLY A 46 -13.45 -0.23 10.46
CA GLY A 46 -12.78 -1.29 11.21
C GLY A 46 -12.66 -2.62 10.45
N GLU A 47 -13.17 -2.70 9.22
CA GLU A 47 -13.06 -3.89 8.37
C GLU A 47 -11.60 -4.14 7.95
N GLU A 48 -11.17 -5.39 8.06
CA GLU A 48 -9.82 -5.82 7.69
C GLU A 48 -9.75 -6.27 6.22
N ALA A 49 -8.63 -6.02 5.55
CA ALA A 49 -8.35 -6.58 4.24
C ALA A 49 -8.30 -8.12 4.31
N VAL A 50 -8.91 -8.79 3.33
CA VAL A 50 -9.02 -10.27 3.30
C VAL A 50 -7.69 -10.93 2.94
N ARG A 51 -6.85 -10.21 2.20
CA ARG A 51 -5.50 -10.60 1.83
C ARG A 51 -4.68 -9.35 1.58
N ASP A 52 -3.37 -9.47 1.69
CA ASP A 52 -2.47 -8.43 1.24
C ASP A 52 -2.53 -8.31 -0.29
N ILE A 53 -2.67 -7.07 -0.77
CA ILE A 53 -2.72 -6.71 -2.18
C ILE A 53 -1.88 -5.48 -2.52
N VAL A 54 -1.18 -4.86 -1.57
CA VAL A 54 -0.45 -3.61 -1.81
C VAL A 54 1.02 -3.81 -1.48
N GLN A 55 1.85 -3.52 -2.47
CA GLN A 55 3.29 -3.41 -2.27
C GLN A 55 3.73 -1.97 -2.56
N PHE A 56 4.42 -1.33 -1.59
CA PHE A 56 5.04 -0.03 -1.81
C PHE A 56 6.52 -0.17 -2.19
N VAL A 57 6.93 0.56 -3.23
CA VAL A 57 8.33 0.56 -3.72
C VAL A 57 8.84 2.01 -3.87
N PRO A 58 9.73 2.48 -2.99
CA PRO A 58 10.46 3.73 -3.20
C PRO A 58 11.47 3.55 -4.33
N PHE A 59 11.19 4.11 -5.52
CA PHE A 59 12.02 3.93 -6.72
C PHE A 59 13.48 4.38 -6.52
N ARG A 60 13.70 5.37 -5.65
CA ARG A 60 15.03 5.93 -5.36
C ARG A 60 16.01 4.87 -4.82
N ASP A 61 15.51 3.85 -4.12
CA ASP A 61 16.33 2.82 -3.47
C ASP A 61 16.86 1.81 -4.49
N PHE A 62 16.27 1.78 -5.68
CA PHE A 62 16.62 0.86 -6.77
C PHE A 62 17.30 1.55 -7.95
N ARG A 63 17.57 2.86 -7.87
CA ARG A 63 18.21 3.63 -8.97
C ARG A 63 19.62 3.16 -9.35
N ASN A 64 20.30 2.41 -8.48
CA ASN A 64 21.69 1.99 -8.65
C ASN A 64 21.88 0.47 -8.67
N VAL A 65 20.83 -0.32 -8.98
CA VAL A 65 21.02 -1.75 -9.24
C VAL A 65 21.70 -1.87 -10.61
N SER A 66 23.03 -1.97 -10.59
CA SER A 66 23.91 -2.26 -11.73
C SER A 66 24.54 -3.63 -11.55
#